data_AF-A0A7D5RMZ7-F1
#
_entry.id   AF-A0A7D5RMZ7-F1
#
_cell.length_a   1.000
_cell.length_b   1.000
_cell.length_c   1.000
_cell.angle_alpha   90.00
_cell.angle_beta   90.00
_cell.angle_gamma   90.00
#
_symmetry.space_group_name_H-M   'P 1'
#
loop_
_entity.id
_entity.type
_entity.pdbx_description
1 polymer ?
#
loop_
_entity_poly.entity_id
_entity_poly.type
_entity_poly.pdbx_seq_one_letter_code
_entity_poly.pdbx_strand_id
1 'polypeptide(L)'
;MDYFLTTMAVHDLGKVDFIQDIAKQDGVKGEHDEILLHIFNQHPTLLASFQRLPKAQQEELITQWAWDYLGPQFIQGESVPASLAKILKAMKEQPELADHFMFHDLCDLAGAMGFGQPNKEGNFVNGCRTLDENTFKAWKETHKQMIEAETPQQAYSRYLAFRAEFLILVLRKMIQIDFTSI
;
A
#
# COMPACT_ATOMS: atom_id res chain seq x y z
N MET A 1 -8.83 16.73 -5.39
CA MET A 1 -8.54 16.83 -3.95
C MET A 1 -9.53 16.02 -3.12
N ASP A 2 -10.85 16.16 -3.33
CA ASP A 2 -11.86 15.38 -2.59
C ASP A 2 -11.71 13.85 -2.77
N TYR A 3 -11.34 13.41 -3.99
CA TYR A 3 -10.99 12.01 -4.27
C TYR A 3 -9.91 11.46 -3.32
N PHE A 4 -8.73 12.06 -3.32
CA PHE A 4 -7.60 11.64 -2.47
C PHE A 4 -7.93 11.68 -0.97
N LEU A 5 -8.65 12.70 -0.52
CA LEU A 5 -9.11 12.78 0.88
C LEU A 5 -10.09 11.65 1.21
N THR A 6 -10.97 11.31 0.27
CA THR A 6 -11.90 10.19 0.43
C THR A 6 -11.16 8.87 0.47
N THR A 7 -10.21 8.62 -0.45
CA THR A 7 -9.33 7.45 -0.45
C THR A 7 -8.64 7.28 0.90
N MET A 8 -8.01 8.33 1.44
CA MET A 8 -7.39 8.29 2.77
C MET A 8 -8.40 8.01 3.88
N ALA A 9 -9.58 8.65 3.84
CA ALA A 9 -10.57 8.51 4.90
C ALA A 9 -11.19 7.11 4.94
N VAL A 10 -11.26 6.41 3.80
CA VAL A 10 -11.89 5.10 3.71
C VAL A 10 -10.91 3.94 3.83
N HIS A 11 -9.59 4.15 3.66
CA HIS A 11 -8.67 3.06 3.36
C HIS A 11 -8.67 1.89 4.33
N ASP A 12 -8.79 2.20 5.62
CA ASP A 12 -8.78 1.21 6.70
C ASP A 12 -10.15 1.03 7.37
N LEU A 13 -11.23 1.56 6.79
CA LEU A 13 -12.56 1.44 7.39
C LEU A 13 -13.03 -0.02 7.49
N GLY A 14 -12.53 -0.90 6.63
CA GLY A 14 -12.74 -2.34 6.73
C GLY A 14 -12.31 -2.93 8.08
N LYS A 15 -11.41 -2.28 8.83
CA LYS A 15 -10.93 -2.73 10.15
C LYS A 15 -11.84 -2.27 11.32
N VAL A 16 -12.81 -1.39 11.06
CA VAL A 16 -13.66 -0.81 12.10
C VAL A 16 -14.78 -1.78 12.48
N ASP A 17 -14.98 -2.03 13.78
CA ASP A 17 -15.97 -3.00 14.30
C ASP A 17 -17.38 -2.78 13.72
N PHE A 18 -17.82 -1.53 13.61
CA PHE A 18 -19.12 -1.20 13.02
C PHE A 18 -19.25 -1.70 11.57
N ILE A 19 -18.21 -1.51 10.76
CA ILE A 19 -18.17 -1.95 9.36
C ILE A 19 -18.12 -3.49 9.29
N GLN A 20 -17.27 -4.09 10.13
CA GLN A 20 -17.14 -5.53 10.27
C GLN A 20 -18.46 -6.20 10.64
N ASP A 21 -19.22 -5.63 11.57
CA ASP A 21 -20.48 -6.20 12.03
C ASP A 21 -21.59 -6.12 10.97
N ILE A 22 -21.61 -5.07 10.15
CA ILE A 22 -22.53 -4.98 9.00
C ILE A 22 -22.19 -6.05 7.96
N ALA A 23 -20.92 -6.20 7.59
CA ALA A 23 -20.50 -7.23 6.66
C ALA A 23 -20.84 -8.64 7.18
N LYS A 24 -20.67 -8.91 8.48
CA LYS A 24 -21.09 -10.17 9.10
C LYS A 24 -22.60 -10.40 9.03
N GLN A 25 -23.42 -9.34 9.22
CA GLN A 25 -24.88 -9.43 9.10
C GLN A 25 -25.31 -9.83 7.68
N ASP A 26 -24.57 -9.38 6.67
CA ASP A 26 -24.78 -9.78 5.27
C ASP A 26 -24.19 -11.15 4.91
N GLY A 27 -23.55 -11.82 5.88
CA GLY A 27 -22.92 -13.12 5.68
C GLY A 27 -21.56 -13.06 4.98
N VAL A 28 -20.96 -11.88 4.84
CA VAL A 28 -19.61 -11.72 4.30
C VAL A 28 -18.58 -12.07 5.37
N LYS A 29 -17.62 -12.91 4.98
CA LYS A 29 -16.41 -13.23 5.75
C LYS A 29 -15.22 -13.00 4.85
N GLY A 30 -14.26 -12.23 5.31
CA GLY A 30 -13.12 -11.86 4.51
C GLY A 30 -12.15 -10.97 5.26
N GLU A 31 -11.05 -10.66 4.58
CA GLU A 31 -10.11 -9.64 5.04
C GLU A 31 -10.74 -8.24 4.94
N HIS A 32 -10.13 -7.26 5.64
CA HIS A 32 -10.66 -5.91 5.71
C HIS A 32 -10.92 -5.26 4.34
N ASP A 33 -10.10 -5.53 3.33
CA ASP A 33 -10.30 -5.02 1.96
C ASP A 33 -11.53 -5.63 1.28
N GLU A 34 -11.76 -6.95 1.45
CA GLU A 34 -12.94 -7.63 0.91
C GLU A 34 -14.23 -7.11 1.56
N ILE A 35 -14.17 -6.84 2.87
CA ILE A 35 -15.25 -6.24 3.64
C ILE A 35 -15.53 -4.83 3.14
N LEU A 36 -14.49 -4.02 2.95
CA LEU A 36 -14.65 -2.64 2.50
C LEU A 36 -15.20 -2.59 1.07
N LEU A 37 -14.73 -3.48 0.19
CA LEU A 37 -15.27 -3.64 -1.16
C LEU A 37 -16.76 -4.01 -1.14
N HIS A 38 -17.17 -4.90 -0.24
CA HIS A 38 -18.60 -5.20 -0.04
C HIS A 38 -19.38 -3.97 0.41
N ILE A 39 -18.87 -3.18 1.37
CA ILE A 39 -19.53 -1.95 1.83
C ILE A 39 -19.68 -0.93 0.70
N PHE A 40 -18.66 -0.71 -0.13
CA PHE A 40 -18.78 0.20 -1.28
C PHE A 40 -19.93 -0.19 -2.22
N ASN A 41 -20.10 -1.50 -2.43
CA ASN A 41 -21.09 -2.01 -3.39
C ASN A 41 -22.51 -2.12 -2.80
N GLN A 42 -22.64 -2.54 -1.55
CA GLN A 42 -23.95 -2.86 -0.95
C GLN A 42 -24.46 -1.78 0.01
N HIS A 43 -23.56 -1.05 0.67
CA HIS A 43 -23.90 -0.06 1.69
C HIS A 43 -23.18 1.29 1.47
N PRO A 44 -23.19 1.87 0.26
CA PRO A 44 -22.45 3.10 0.00
C PRO A 44 -22.93 4.27 0.88
N THR A 45 -24.17 4.23 1.36
CA THR A 45 -24.76 5.25 2.26
C THR A 45 -24.05 5.38 3.60
N LEU A 46 -23.30 4.37 4.03
CA LEU A 46 -22.46 4.44 5.23
C LEU A 46 -21.23 5.32 5.03
N LEU A 47 -20.84 5.55 3.78
CA LEU A 47 -19.62 6.24 3.39
C LEU A 47 -19.95 7.56 2.70
N ALA A 48 -20.38 8.55 3.50
CA ALA A 48 -20.82 9.84 2.98
C ALA A 48 -19.77 10.52 2.07
N SER A 49 -18.48 10.41 2.40
CA SER A 49 -17.40 10.94 1.54
C SER A 49 -17.31 10.23 0.20
N PHE A 50 -17.48 8.91 0.17
CA PHE A 50 -17.52 8.12 -1.05
C PHE A 50 -18.73 8.49 -1.93
N GLN A 51 -19.92 8.63 -1.34
CA GLN A 51 -21.13 8.99 -2.11
C GLN A 51 -21.08 10.37 -2.76
N ARG A 52 -20.34 11.31 -2.16
CA ARG A 52 -20.17 12.65 -2.74
C ARG A 52 -19.30 12.65 -4.00
N LEU A 53 -18.47 11.62 -4.19
CA LEU A 53 -17.64 11.52 -5.38
C LEU A 53 -18.50 11.36 -6.65
N PRO A 54 -18.07 11.90 -7.80
CA PRO A 54 -18.62 11.54 -9.10
C PRO A 54 -18.62 10.02 -9.31
N LYS A 55 -19.61 9.49 -10.03
CA LYS A 55 -19.72 8.03 -10.27
C LYS A 55 -18.46 7.41 -10.86
N ALA A 56 -17.83 8.08 -11.83
CA ALA A 56 -16.56 7.63 -12.40
C ALA A 56 -15.51 7.43 -11.30
N GLN A 57 -15.36 8.39 -10.38
CA GLN A 57 -14.41 8.29 -9.27
C GLN A 57 -14.80 7.21 -8.25
N GLN A 58 -16.09 6.96 -8.02
CA GLN A 58 -16.53 5.84 -7.20
C GLN A 58 -16.11 4.50 -7.83
N GLU A 59 -16.29 4.35 -9.14
CA GLU A 59 -15.90 3.16 -9.90
C GLU A 59 -14.36 2.97 -9.92
N GLU A 60 -13.60 4.05 -10.08
CA GLU A 60 -12.13 4.05 -9.98
C GLU A 60 -11.66 3.54 -8.61
N LEU A 61 -12.32 4.00 -7.55
CA LEU A 61 -12.00 3.62 -6.18
C LEU A 61 -12.29 2.14 -5.94
N ILE A 62 -13.49 1.67 -6.31
CA ILE A 62 -13.86 0.24 -6.24
C ILE A 62 -12.88 -0.63 -7.02
N THR A 63 -12.47 -0.18 -8.21
CA THR A 63 -11.54 -0.90 -9.08
C THR A 63 -10.17 -1.06 -8.43
N GLN A 64 -9.63 0.00 -7.83
CA GLN A 64 -8.33 -0.05 -7.14
C GLN A 64 -8.34 -1.01 -5.95
N TRP A 65 -9.41 -0.99 -5.14
CA TRP A 65 -9.56 -1.89 -4.00
C TRP A 65 -9.66 -3.37 -4.40
N ALA A 66 -10.04 -3.68 -5.64
CA ALA A 66 -10.12 -5.05 -6.15
C ALA A 66 -8.78 -5.60 -6.66
N TRP A 67 -7.71 -4.81 -6.70
CA TRP A 67 -6.43 -5.22 -7.28
C TRP A 67 -5.61 -6.17 -6.43
N ASP A 68 -5.95 -6.35 -5.14
CA ASP A 68 -5.39 -7.38 -4.25
C ASP A 68 -3.86 -7.39 -4.27
N TYR A 69 -3.28 -6.20 -4.06
CA TYR A 69 -1.85 -5.96 -4.02
C TYR A 69 -1.47 -5.33 -2.67
N LEU A 70 -0.43 -5.87 -2.03
CA LEU A 70 0.08 -5.42 -0.74
C LEU A 70 1.50 -4.86 -0.91
N GLY A 71 1.62 -3.56 -1.19
CA GLY A 71 2.91 -2.89 -1.38
C GLY A 71 3.89 -2.99 -0.22
N PRO A 72 3.46 -2.88 1.05
CA PRO A 72 4.38 -3.04 2.19
C PRO A 72 5.08 -4.42 2.20
N GLN A 73 4.34 -5.50 1.94
CA GLN A 73 4.90 -6.85 1.85
C GLN A 73 5.86 -6.97 0.67
N PHE A 74 5.51 -6.35 -0.46
CA PHE A 74 6.38 -6.33 -1.62
C PHE A 74 7.71 -5.64 -1.32
N ILE A 75 7.69 -4.46 -0.67
CA ILE A 75 8.88 -3.69 -0.27
C ILE A 75 9.74 -4.46 0.74
N GLN A 76 9.13 -5.29 1.58
CA GLN A 76 9.84 -6.17 2.50
C GLN A 76 10.42 -7.42 1.80
N GLY A 77 9.94 -7.75 0.59
CA GLY A 77 10.36 -8.93 -0.17
C GLY A 77 9.61 -10.19 0.24
N GLU A 78 8.44 -10.04 0.87
CA GLU A 78 7.59 -11.13 1.34
C GLU A 78 6.59 -11.60 0.25
N SER A 79 6.38 -10.78 -0.78
CA SER A 79 5.51 -11.13 -1.90
C SER A 79 6.23 -11.90 -3.01
N VAL A 80 5.55 -12.86 -3.63
CA VAL A 80 6.03 -13.57 -4.83
C VAL A 80 5.74 -12.78 -6.11
N PRO A 81 6.47 -12.99 -7.22
CA PRO A 81 6.22 -12.29 -8.48
C PRO A 81 4.75 -12.32 -8.94
N ALA A 82 4.04 -13.43 -8.70
CA ALA A 82 2.65 -13.59 -9.09
C ALA A 82 1.70 -12.55 -8.47
N SER A 83 2.04 -11.96 -7.31
CA SER A 83 1.24 -10.90 -6.69
C SER A 83 1.19 -9.62 -7.55
N LEU A 84 2.16 -9.44 -8.44
CA LEU A 84 2.20 -8.30 -9.36
C LEU A 84 1.29 -8.46 -10.59
N ALA A 85 0.75 -9.65 -10.84
CA ALA A 85 0.04 -9.91 -12.10
C ALA A 85 -1.23 -9.05 -12.27
N LYS A 86 -2.03 -8.94 -11.21
CA LYS A 86 -3.26 -8.14 -11.22
C LYS A 86 -2.96 -6.66 -11.41
N ILE A 87 -2.04 -6.12 -10.62
CA ILE A 87 -1.66 -4.70 -10.68
C ILE A 87 -1.00 -4.33 -12.01
N LEU A 88 -0.09 -5.15 -12.55
CA LEU A 88 0.54 -4.89 -13.85
C LEU A 88 -0.46 -4.94 -14.99
N LYS A 89 -1.43 -5.85 -14.93
CA LYS A 89 -2.52 -5.90 -15.90
C LYS A 89 -3.37 -4.64 -15.80
N ALA A 90 -3.78 -4.27 -14.59
CA ALA A 90 -4.61 -3.10 -14.34
C ALA A 90 -3.93 -1.80 -14.79
N MET A 91 -2.65 -1.60 -14.49
CA MET A 91 -1.89 -0.42 -14.94
C MET A 91 -1.77 -0.32 -16.46
N LYS A 92 -1.79 -1.45 -17.18
CA LYS A 92 -1.78 -1.46 -18.66
C LYS A 92 -3.15 -1.19 -19.25
N GLU A 93 -4.20 -1.72 -18.63
CA GLU A 93 -5.58 -1.56 -19.09
C GLU A 93 -6.16 -0.19 -18.74
N GLN A 94 -5.72 0.39 -17.61
CA GLN A 94 -6.23 1.63 -17.02
C GLN A 94 -5.05 2.51 -16.53
N PRO A 95 -4.18 2.97 -17.45
CA PRO A 95 -2.98 3.75 -17.09
C PRO A 95 -3.32 5.06 -16.35
N GLU A 96 -4.50 5.62 -16.56
CA GLU A 96 -5.01 6.81 -15.87
C GLU A 96 -5.17 6.61 -14.35
N LEU A 97 -5.27 5.37 -13.88
CA LEU A 97 -5.40 5.04 -12.46
C LEU A 97 -4.07 4.81 -11.76
N ALA A 98 -2.95 4.82 -12.49
CA ALA A 98 -1.64 4.56 -11.91
C ALA A 98 -1.30 5.56 -10.80
N ASP A 99 -1.55 6.86 -11.02
CA ASP A 99 -1.28 7.91 -10.03
C ASP A 99 -2.15 7.76 -8.77
N HIS A 100 -3.41 7.36 -8.95
CA HIS A 100 -4.34 7.14 -7.83
C HIS A 100 -3.95 5.93 -6.99
N PHE A 101 -3.57 4.84 -7.65
CA PHE A 101 -3.04 3.66 -6.99
C PHE A 101 -1.73 3.94 -6.26
N MET A 102 -0.80 4.67 -6.88
CA MET A 102 0.44 5.07 -6.21
C MET A 102 0.14 5.87 -4.93
N PHE A 103 -0.86 6.75 -4.97
CA PHE A 103 -1.28 7.45 -3.76
C PHE A 103 -1.87 6.51 -2.70
N HIS A 104 -2.73 5.57 -3.10
CA HIS A 104 -3.30 4.55 -2.21
C HIS A 104 -2.20 3.71 -1.54
N ASP A 105 -1.30 3.13 -2.34
CA ASP A 105 -0.20 2.29 -1.86
C ASP A 105 0.76 3.06 -0.94
N LEU A 106 0.99 4.35 -1.21
CA LEU A 106 1.75 5.22 -0.32
C LEU A 106 1.04 5.41 1.03
N CYS A 107 -0.29 5.51 1.06
CA CYS A 107 -1.06 5.59 2.30
C CYS A 107 -0.95 4.28 3.10
N ASP A 108 -1.06 3.12 2.43
CA ASP A 108 -0.89 1.82 3.08
C ASP A 108 0.52 1.66 3.65
N LEU A 109 1.53 2.07 2.89
CA LEU A 109 2.91 2.07 3.36
C LEU A 109 3.05 2.99 4.58
N ALA A 110 2.50 4.20 4.55
CA ALA A 110 2.58 5.13 5.66
C ALA A 110 1.85 4.61 6.91
N GLY A 111 0.70 3.94 6.74
CA GLY A 111 -0.05 3.31 7.82
C GLY A 111 0.69 2.12 8.42
N ALA A 112 1.16 1.19 7.59
CA ALA A 112 1.90 0.00 8.01
C ALA A 112 3.22 0.36 8.72
N MET A 113 3.95 1.35 8.19
CA MET A 113 5.19 1.87 8.76
C MET A 113 4.95 2.86 9.91
N GLY A 114 3.71 3.32 10.05
CA GLY A 114 3.20 4.20 11.10
C GLY A 114 3.03 3.52 12.46
N PHE A 115 2.85 2.20 12.45
CA PHE A 115 2.57 1.40 13.64
C PHE A 115 3.85 1.20 14.49
N GLY A 116 4.22 2.24 15.24
CA GLY A 116 5.28 2.13 16.24
C GLY A 116 4.88 1.15 17.34
N GLN A 117 5.80 0.30 17.80
CA GLN A 117 5.56 -0.45 19.03
C GLN A 117 5.44 0.55 20.20
N PRO A 118 4.43 0.40 21.07
CA PRO A 118 4.36 1.19 22.28
C PRO A 118 5.65 1.00 23.08
N ASN A 119 6.15 2.07 23.69
CA ASN A 119 7.25 1.92 24.63
C ASN A 119 6.79 1.13 25.87
N LYS A 120 7.71 0.88 26.80
CA LYS A 120 7.41 0.14 28.04
C LYS A 120 6.33 0.79 28.90
N GLU A 121 6.02 2.07 28.67
CA GLU A 121 4.94 2.80 29.35
C GLU A 121 3.62 2.83 28.56
N GLY A 122 3.52 2.11 27.43
CA GLY A 122 2.31 2.08 26.60
C GLY A 122 2.15 3.30 25.67
N ASN A 123 3.10 4.24 25.66
CA ASN A 123 3.05 5.41 24.80
C ASN A 123 3.58 5.07 23.41
N PHE A 124 2.85 5.46 22.37
CA PHE A 124 3.36 5.43 21.01
C PHE A 124 4.39 6.55 20.84
N VAL A 125 5.68 6.17 20.82
CA VAL A 125 6.79 7.12 20.70
C VAL A 125 7.18 7.23 19.23
N ASN A 126 6.95 8.43 18.68
CA ASN A 126 7.25 8.87 17.31
C ASN A 126 6.24 8.44 16.25
N GLY A 127 5.78 9.41 15.45
CA GLY A 127 5.15 9.14 14.16
C GLY A 127 6.07 8.30 13.25
N CYS A 128 5.47 7.73 12.20
CA CYS A 128 6.07 6.80 11.21
C CYS A 128 7.58 6.58 11.36
N ARG A 129 7.95 5.61 12.21
CA ARG A 129 9.35 5.37 12.60
C ARG A 129 10.17 4.77 11.45
N THR A 130 9.50 4.23 10.43
CA THR A 130 10.12 3.46 9.33
C THR A 130 9.83 4.01 7.93
N LEU A 131 8.93 4.99 7.75
CA LEU A 131 8.86 5.75 6.48
C LEU A 131 9.87 6.91 6.53
N ASP A 132 11.12 6.56 6.31
CA ASP A 132 12.20 7.53 6.11
C ASP A 132 12.43 7.79 4.61
N GLU A 133 13.42 8.63 4.29
CA GLU A 133 13.80 8.93 2.91
C GLU A 133 14.21 7.66 2.12
N ASN A 134 14.77 6.64 2.80
CA ASN A 134 15.21 5.41 2.16
C ASN A 134 14.01 4.51 1.79
N THR A 135 13.08 4.33 2.71
CA THR A 135 11.84 3.58 2.48
C THR A 135 11.02 4.25 1.37
N PHE A 136 10.93 5.58 1.36
CA PHE A 136 10.27 6.31 0.27
C PHE A 136 10.98 6.14 -1.08
N LYS A 137 12.32 6.18 -1.12
CA LYS A 137 13.09 5.89 -2.34
C LYS A 137 12.86 4.47 -2.84
N ALA A 138 12.85 3.48 -1.95
CA ALA A 138 12.59 2.09 -2.30
C ALA A 138 11.16 1.88 -2.84
N TRP A 139 10.17 2.52 -2.22
CA TRP A 139 8.79 2.55 -2.70
C TRP A 139 8.68 3.17 -4.10
N LYS A 140 9.31 4.33 -4.31
CA LYS A 140 9.31 5.03 -5.61
C LYS A 140 9.96 4.18 -6.71
N GLU A 141 11.11 3.59 -6.42
CA GLU A 141 11.80 2.74 -7.40
C GLU A 141 11.00 1.48 -7.71
N THR A 142 10.37 0.86 -6.71
CA THR A 142 9.46 -0.27 -6.91
C THR A 142 8.37 0.04 -7.93
N HIS A 143 7.68 1.18 -7.77
CA HIS A 143 6.61 1.59 -8.69
C HIS A 143 7.14 1.83 -10.11
N LYS A 144 8.30 2.47 -10.23
CA LYS A 144 8.97 2.64 -11.52
C LYS A 144 9.24 1.27 -12.19
N GLN A 145 9.77 0.31 -11.44
CA GLN A 145 10.04 -1.04 -11.95
C GLN A 145 8.78 -1.79 -12.36
N MET A 146 7.65 -1.58 -11.67
CA MET A 146 6.36 -2.14 -12.06
C MET A 146 5.85 -1.53 -13.37
N ILE A 147 5.82 -0.20 -13.47
CA ILE A 147 5.30 0.51 -14.66
C ILE A 147 6.09 0.16 -15.93
N GLU A 148 7.41 0.01 -15.81
CA GLU A 148 8.30 -0.31 -16.94
C GLU A 148 8.38 -1.81 -17.27
N ALA A 149 7.67 -2.69 -16.55
CA ALA A 149 7.78 -4.13 -16.72
C ALA A 149 6.70 -4.72 -17.63
N GLU A 150 7.14 -5.61 -18.52
CA GLU A 150 6.25 -6.37 -19.39
C GLU A 150 5.62 -7.56 -18.65
N THR A 151 6.35 -8.16 -17.70
CA THR A 151 5.90 -9.33 -16.95
C THR A 151 6.12 -9.17 -15.44
N PRO A 152 5.31 -9.86 -14.60
CA PRO A 152 5.50 -9.89 -13.14
C PRO A 152 6.92 -10.34 -12.74
N GLN A 153 7.45 -11.35 -13.43
CA GLN A 153 8.79 -11.86 -13.19
C GLN A 153 9.88 -10.81 -13.47
N GLN A 154 9.71 -10.03 -14.55
CA GLN A 154 10.63 -8.96 -14.90
C GLN A 154 10.60 -7.85 -13.84
N ALA A 155 9.41 -7.39 -13.44
CA ALA A 155 9.24 -6.38 -12.38
C ALA A 155 9.94 -6.82 -11.08
N TYR A 156 9.66 -8.05 -10.64
CA TYR A 156 10.26 -8.61 -9.43
C TYR A 156 11.77 -8.73 -9.50
N SER A 157 12.30 -9.21 -10.63
CA SER A 157 13.75 -9.41 -10.81
C SER A 157 14.50 -8.08 -10.82
N ARG A 158 13.94 -7.04 -11.46
CA ARG A 158 14.53 -5.69 -11.45
C ARG A 158 14.51 -5.07 -10.05
N TYR A 159 13.41 -5.25 -9.33
CA TYR A 159 13.30 -4.81 -7.93
C TYR A 159 14.33 -5.49 -7.02
N LEU A 160 14.50 -6.82 -7.12
CA LEU A 160 15.51 -7.55 -6.35
C LEU A 160 16.94 -7.08 -6.67
N ALA A 161 17.24 -6.81 -7.95
CA ALA A 161 18.54 -6.28 -8.35
C ALA A 161 18.81 -4.91 -7.70
N PHE A 162 17.84 -4.00 -7.74
CA PHE A 162 17.93 -2.71 -7.05
C PHE A 162 18.16 -2.87 -5.54
N ARG A 163 17.43 -3.77 -4.88
CA ARG A 163 17.62 -4.03 -3.45
C ARG A 163 18.99 -4.58 -3.13
N ALA A 164 19.52 -5.49 -3.94
CA ALA A 164 20.87 -6.02 -3.75
C ALA A 164 21.92 -4.90 -3.85
N GLU A 165 21.81 -4.02 -4.85
CA GLU A 165 22.70 -2.87 -5.00
C GLU A 165 22.61 -1.89 -3.82
N PHE A 166 21.39 -1.59 -3.37
CA PHE A 166 21.15 -0.72 -2.22
C PHE A 166 21.75 -1.31 -0.94
N LEU A 167 21.54 -2.59 -0.67
CA LEU A 167 22.13 -3.29 0.49
C LEU A 167 23.66 -3.27 0.45
N ILE A 168 24.27 -3.51 -0.72
CA ILE A 168 25.73 -3.41 -0.89
C ILE A 168 26.22 -2.00 -0.56
N LEU A 169 25.51 -0.97 -1.02
CA LEU A 169 25.86 0.42 -0.76
C LEU A 169 25.75 0.78 0.74
N VAL A 170 24.71 0.32 1.42
CA VAL A 170 24.54 0.49 2.87
C VAL A 170 25.66 -0.23 3.63
N LEU A 171 25.95 -1.49 3.30
CA LEU A 171 27.01 -2.27 3.93
C LEU A 171 28.39 -1.60 3.76
N ARG A 172 28.68 -1.07 2.56
CA ARG A 172 29.93 -0.31 2.31
C ARG A 172 30.04 0.91 3.22
N LYS A 173 28.96 1.66 3.41
CA LYS A 173 28.94 2.83 4.32
C LYS A 173 29.11 2.42 5.79
N MET A 174 28.53 1.29 6.20
CA MET A 174 28.66 0.78 7.57
C MET A 174 30.08 0.27 7.86
N ILE A 175 30.72 -0.41 6.90
CA ILE A 175 32.10 -0.91 7.03
C ILE A 175 33.12 0.25 6.99
N GLN A 176 32.78 1.36 6.35
CA GLN A 176 33.58 2.60 6.38
C GLN A 176 33.44 3.41 7.69
N ILE A 177 32.67 2.94 8.68
CA ILE A 177 32.72 3.48 10.04
C ILE A 177 34.07 3.07 10.65
N ASP A 178 34.91 4.07 10.85
CA ASP A 178 36.28 3.97 11.30
C ASP A 178 36.36 3.47 12.76
N PHE A 179 36.93 2.28 12.98
CA PHE A 179 37.18 1.71 14.31
C PHE A 179 38.40 2.34 15.02
N THR A 180 38.94 3.46 14.54
CA THR A 180 40.11 4.14 15.15
C THR A 180 39.80 4.93 16.43
N SER A 181 38.64 4.74 17.06
CA SER A 181 38.27 5.40 18.32
C SER A 181 37.83 4.43 19.43
N ILE A 182 38.59 3.34 19.62
CA ILE A 182 38.64 2.58 20.88
C ILE A 182 40.04 2.72 21.48
#